data_AF-A0A2V7YQM9-F1
#
_entry.id   AF-A0A2V7YQM9-F1
#
_cell.length_a   1.000
_cell.length_b   1.000
_cell.length_c   1.000
_cell.angle_alpha   90.00
_cell.angle_beta   90.00
_cell.angle_gamma   90.00
#
_symmetry.space_group_name_H-M   'P 1'
#
loop_
_entity.id
_entity.type
_entity.pdbx_description
1 polymer ?
#
loop_
_entity_poly.entity_id
_entity_poly.type
_entity_poly.pdbx_seq_one_letter_code
_entity_poly.pdbx_strand_id
1 'polypeptide(L)'
;MVTDAVSARARTSIPYAGRLFLTLFLLALYVFGRRLPLPGIDVQALLSFQIGRNLWSFLSLDLNPLISGFILVELFSLLTPPGRRLRRLGAAGRARLNRAALITSLLVAGVQATGIAIWMERTSSPYGSPIVGTPGFGFLLLTILTLTAATGALYVLCQLISAYGIGNGFAVLILLQIVIDLLSAGTKGLAAFDPSSFQGIVLLLLVGLAVLVVRFFRTAEDAWLPAFPQGVLPVQLALSLSALLWWLASSRATVPLEAPLARSLLTVALIPLLSWVTFHLFSSRPRLQANLSDPDELLGELAVALRRRAIAATALLTMGTAAFLAWQGYRPNALAFSLRFVDVVILVAIGLDLWDQFRFQRGHGATALLTQLDNVHFSYRLEERLQEEGIAALARGHQLRSLLFFFGPLYKIDMLVPAEQLDQAREVLAELETAREVRVF
;
A
#
# COMPACT_ATOMS: atom_id res chain seq x y z
N MET A 1 2.51 13.74 25.45
CA MET A 1 2.28 14.73 24.37
C MET A 1 1.76 14.12 23.07
N VAL A 2 2.47 13.26 22.33
CA VAL A 2 1.89 12.60 21.12
C VAL A 2 0.89 11.47 21.48
N THR A 3 1.03 10.87 22.66
CA THR A 3 0.14 9.81 23.17
C THR A 3 -1.21 10.33 23.64
N ASP A 4 -1.29 11.58 24.11
CA ASP A 4 -2.54 12.19 24.61
C ASP A 4 -3.45 12.68 23.47
N ALA A 5 -2.89 12.86 22.27
CA ALA A 5 -3.68 13.16 21.06
C ALA A 5 -4.45 11.92 20.56
N VAL A 6 -4.04 10.71 20.93
CA VAL A 6 -4.72 9.46 20.54
C VAL A 6 -5.95 9.21 21.41
N SER A 7 -5.93 9.59 22.69
CA SER A 7 -7.13 9.59 23.55
C SER A 7 -8.10 10.73 23.23
N ALA A 8 -7.62 11.82 22.62
CA ALA A 8 -8.47 12.90 22.10
C ALA A 8 -9.19 12.57 20.77
N ARG A 9 -8.85 11.45 20.08
CA ARG A 9 -9.53 11.00 18.85
C ARG A 9 -11.02 10.72 19.02
N ALA A 10 -11.49 10.54 20.26
CA ALA A 10 -12.81 10.01 20.58
C ALA A 10 -13.95 11.05 20.57
N ARG A 11 -13.73 12.33 20.21
CA ARG A 11 -14.74 13.38 20.50
C ARG A 11 -15.09 14.39 19.41
N THR A 12 -14.72 14.19 18.15
CA THR A 12 -15.25 15.10 17.11
C THR A 12 -15.91 14.33 15.98
N SER A 13 -17.24 14.35 16.03
CA SER A 13 -18.18 14.08 14.94
C SER A 13 -18.00 15.11 13.83
N ILE A 14 -16.80 15.21 13.24
CA ILE A 14 -16.61 16.07 12.06
C ILE A 14 -17.52 15.52 10.96
N PRO A 15 -18.46 16.32 10.43
CA PRO A 15 -19.33 15.88 9.34
C PRO A 15 -18.51 15.42 8.14
N TYR A 16 -19.06 14.49 7.34
CA TYR A 16 -18.37 13.95 6.16
C TYR A 16 -17.81 15.04 5.23
N ALA A 17 -18.59 16.10 4.99
CA ALA A 17 -18.16 17.23 4.15
C ALA A 17 -16.89 17.92 4.67
N GLY A 18 -16.76 18.10 5.99
CA GLY A 18 -15.57 18.68 6.61
C GLY A 18 -14.35 17.76 6.46
N ARG A 19 -14.53 16.45 6.66
CA ARG A 19 -13.48 15.45 6.45
C ARG A 19 -13.05 15.40 4.98
N LEU A 20 -14.00 15.48 4.04
CA LEU A 20 -13.74 15.52 2.61
C LEU A 20 -12.94 16.75 2.22
N PHE A 21 -13.37 17.93 2.65
CA PHE A 21 -12.68 19.19 2.38
C PHE A 21 -11.24 19.15 2.88
N LEU A 22 -11.02 18.73 4.12
CA LEU A 22 -9.67 18.62 4.68
C LEU A 22 -8.82 17.62 3.90
N THR A 23 -9.38 16.47 3.51
CA THR A 23 -8.68 15.49 2.69
C THR A 23 -8.25 16.12 1.37
N LEU A 24 -9.18 16.73 0.63
CA LEU A 24 -8.89 17.38 -0.66
C LEU A 24 -7.86 18.50 -0.52
N PHE A 25 -7.93 19.29 0.55
CA PHE A 25 -6.94 20.33 0.84
C PHE A 25 -5.54 19.76 1.07
N LEU A 26 -5.41 18.71 1.89
CA LEU A 26 -4.12 18.04 2.12
C LEU A 26 -3.59 17.37 0.85
N LEU A 27 -4.45 16.80 0.02
CA LEU A 27 -4.07 16.27 -1.29
C LEU A 27 -3.61 17.38 -2.25
N ALA A 28 -4.25 18.55 -2.22
CA ALA A 28 -3.82 19.70 -3.00
C ALA A 28 -2.42 20.19 -2.56
N LEU A 29 -2.13 20.20 -1.26
CA LEU A 29 -0.79 20.51 -0.75
C LEU A 29 0.26 19.49 -1.22
N TYR A 30 -0.07 18.20 -1.24
CA TYR A 30 0.81 17.17 -1.80
C TYR A 30 1.08 17.42 -3.30
N VAL A 31 0.04 17.69 -4.10
CA VAL A 31 0.18 18.00 -5.54
C VAL A 31 1.00 19.27 -5.77
N PHE A 32 0.82 20.28 -4.93
CA PHE A 32 1.60 21.51 -4.97
C PHE A 32 3.08 21.23 -4.64
N GLY A 33 3.35 20.48 -3.57
CA GLY A 33 4.70 20.06 -3.20
C GLY A 33 5.41 19.30 -4.31
N ARG A 34 4.67 18.50 -5.10
CA ARG A 34 5.23 17.79 -6.26
C ARG A 34 5.73 18.72 -7.36
N ARG A 35 5.29 19.98 -7.41
CA ARG A 35 5.71 20.98 -8.41
C ARG A 35 6.87 21.85 -7.94
N LEU A 36 7.23 21.79 -6.67
CA LEU A 36 8.35 22.57 -6.12
C LEU A 36 9.67 21.91 -6.52
N PRO A 37 10.56 22.63 -7.23
CA PRO A 37 11.85 22.09 -7.62
C PRO A 37 12.77 21.95 -6.41
N LEU A 38 13.70 20.99 -6.49
CA LEU A 38 14.76 20.88 -5.49
C LEU A 38 15.68 22.13 -5.52
N PRO A 39 16.09 22.63 -4.35
CA PRO A 39 16.98 23.78 -4.29
C PRO A 39 18.36 23.45 -4.88
N GLY A 40 18.93 24.39 -5.64
CA GLY A 40 20.25 24.23 -6.29
C GLY A 40 20.22 23.61 -7.70
N ILE A 41 19.03 23.37 -8.24
CA ILE A 41 18.83 22.72 -9.54
C ILE A 41 18.29 23.71 -10.59
N ASP A 42 18.86 23.67 -11.81
CA ASP A 42 18.31 24.38 -12.96
C ASP A 42 17.17 23.59 -13.61
N VAL A 43 15.94 24.07 -13.41
CA VAL A 43 14.72 23.47 -13.94
C VAL A 43 14.67 23.54 -15.47
N GLN A 44 15.25 24.56 -16.10
CA GLN A 44 15.24 24.70 -17.56
C GLN A 44 16.20 23.68 -18.21
N ALA A 45 17.38 23.49 -17.63
CA ALA A 45 18.33 22.46 -18.05
C ALA A 45 17.72 21.04 -17.97
N LEU A 46 16.89 20.79 -16.95
CA LEU A 46 16.20 19.52 -16.77
C LEU A 46 15.03 19.30 -17.73
N LEU A 47 14.23 20.34 -17.99
CA LEU A 47 13.16 20.29 -18.99
C LEU A 47 13.69 19.98 -20.39
N SER A 48 14.90 20.48 -20.72
CA SER A 48 15.58 20.18 -21.99
C SER A 48 15.92 18.70 -22.18
N PHE A 49 16.01 17.95 -21.08
CA PHE A 49 16.42 16.55 -21.08
C PHE A 49 15.27 15.58 -21.42
N GLN A 50 14.02 16.05 -21.47
CA GLN A 50 12.82 15.19 -21.46
C GLN A 50 12.85 14.10 -20.37
N ILE A 51 13.72 14.24 -19.37
CA ILE A 51 13.73 13.37 -18.19
C ILE A 51 12.40 13.62 -17.49
N GLY A 52 11.70 12.56 -17.07
CA GLY A 52 10.34 12.70 -16.54
C GLY A 52 10.26 13.71 -15.39
N ARG A 53 9.19 14.53 -15.36
CA ARG A 53 8.88 15.55 -14.33
C ARG A 53 9.03 15.08 -12.88
N ASN A 54 9.00 13.77 -12.64
CA ASN A 54 9.03 13.16 -11.31
C ASN A 54 10.40 13.25 -10.61
N LEU A 55 11.49 13.51 -11.31
CA LEU A 55 12.85 13.45 -10.75
C LEU A 55 13.39 14.76 -10.17
N TRP A 56 12.65 15.88 -10.25
CA TRP A 56 13.16 17.21 -9.91
C TRP A 56 12.44 17.86 -8.73
N SER A 57 11.56 17.11 -8.10
CA SER A 57 10.57 17.59 -7.17
C SER A 57 11.04 17.41 -5.73
N PHE A 58 10.57 18.29 -4.84
CA PHE A 58 10.70 18.13 -3.39
C PHE A 58 10.20 16.74 -2.90
N LEU A 59 9.30 16.13 -3.67
CA LEU A 59 8.74 14.80 -3.41
C LEU A 59 9.25 13.72 -4.36
N SER A 60 10.46 13.85 -4.91
CA SER A 60 11.00 12.87 -5.88
C SER A 60 11.14 11.43 -5.40
N LEU A 61 11.20 11.20 -4.09
CA LEU A 61 11.18 9.85 -3.51
C LEU A 61 9.75 9.28 -3.35
N ASP A 62 8.73 10.15 -3.38
CA ASP A 62 7.33 9.85 -3.10
C ASP A 62 7.18 9.03 -1.79
N LEU A 63 6.21 8.13 -1.73
CA LEU A 63 5.96 7.26 -0.58
C LEU A 63 6.92 6.05 -0.50
N ASN A 64 7.83 5.87 -1.47
CA ASN A 64 8.65 4.66 -1.58
C ASN A 64 9.54 4.40 -0.36
N PRO A 65 10.23 5.39 0.23
CA PRO A 65 11.02 5.16 1.44
C PRO A 65 10.16 4.73 2.62
N LEU A 66 8.95 5.31 2.75
CA LEU A 66 7.99 4.95 3.80
C LEU A 66 7.52 3.51 3.61
N ILE A 67 7.04 3.14 2.42
CA ILE A 67 6.59 1.77 2.15
C ILE A 67 7.73 0.78 2.41
N SER A 68 8.94 1.09 1.96
CA SER A 68 10.13 0.23 2.13
C SER A 68 10.54 0.05 3.59
N GLY A 69 10.62 1.13 4.37
CA GLY A 69 11.01 1.07 5.77
C GLY A 69 10.02 0.26 6.62
N PHE A 70 8.72 0.37 6.32
CA PHE A 70 7.69 -0.44 6.96
C PHE A 70 7.76 -1.92 6.57
N ILE A 71 8.03 -2.24 5.30
CA ILE A 71 8.28 -3.63 4.87
C ILE A 71 9.47 -4.21 5.61
N LEU A 72 10.59 -3.48 5.69
CA LEU A 72 11.81 -3.94 6.34
C LEU A 72 11.58 -4.24 7.82
N VAL A 73 10.93 -3.35 8.55
CA VAL A 73 10.66 -3.55 9.98
C VAL A 73 9.64 -4.67 10.20
N GLU A 74 8.64 -4.80 9.33
CA GLU A 74 7.69 -5.91 9.42
C GLU A 74 8.39 -7.25 9.14
N LEU A 75 9.28 -7.33 8.15
CA LEU A 75 10.06 -8.54 7.85
C LEU A 75 10.98 -8.88 9.02
N PHE A 76 11.71 -7.89 9.55
CA PHE A 76 12.51 -8.02 10.77
C PHE A 76 11.66 -8.55 11.94
N SER A 77 10.44 -8.03 12.09
CA SER A 77 9.55 -8.41 13.18
C SER A 77 9.11 -9.88 13.10
N LEU A 78 9.08 -10.46 11.89
CA LEU A 78 8.71 -11.85 11.68
C LEU A 78 9.89 -12.79 11.76
N LEU A 79 11.04 -12.37 11.26
CA LEU A 79 12.24 -13.20 11.16
C LEU A 79 13.01 -13.27 12.50
N THR A 80 12.87 -12.27 13.37
CA THR A 80 13.66 -12.19 14.61
C THR A 80 12.84 -12.49 15.88
N PRO A 81 13.43 -13.16 16.89
CA PRO A 81 12.81 -13.34 18.21
C PRO A 81 12.35 -12.03 18.91
N PRO A 82 13.17 -10.95 18.98
CA PRO A 82 12.74 -9.70 19.62
C PRO A 82 11.59 -9.02 18.87
N GLY A 83 11.62 -9.10 17.54
CA GLY A 83 10.53 -8.66 16.68
C GLY A 83 9.20 -9.33 16.98
N ARG A 84 9.22 -10.67 17.09
CA ARG A 84 8.04 -11.47 17.44
C ARG A 84 7.52 -11.16 18.83
N ARG A 85 8.41 -10.88 19.80
CA ARG A 85 8.02 -10.44 21.15
C ARG A 85 7.31 -9.10 21.12
N LEU A 86 7.80 -8.13 20.34
CA LEU A 86 7.15 -6.81 20.20
C LEU A 86 5.75 -6.94 19.60
N ARG A 87 5.53 -7.83 18.62
CA ARG A 87 4.18 -8.05 18.08
C ARG A 87 3.19 -8.58 19.13
N ARG A 88 3.65 -9.46 20.02
CA ARG A 88 2.83 -10.07 21.09
C ARG A 88 2.44 -9.10 22.20
N LEU A 89 3.10 -7.94 22.32
CA LEU A 89 2.80 -6.92 23.32
C LEU A 89 1.59 -6.03 22.95
N GLY A 90 0.81 -6.42 21.94
CA GLY A 90 -0.38 -5.71 21.50
C GLY A 90 -0.08 -4.26 21.08
N ALA A 91 -0.96 -3.33 21.46
CA ALA A 91 -0.89 -1.92 21.04
C ALA A 91 0.44 -1.24 21.39
N ALA A 92 1.00 -1.51 22.58
CA ALA A 92 2.24 -0.89 23.04
C ALA A 92 3.46 -1.34 22.22
N GLY A 93 3.54 -2.63 21.89
CA GLY A 93 4.61 -3.18 21.06
C GLY A 93 4.50 -2.74 19.60
N ARG A 94 3.28 -2.67 19.07
CA ARG A 94 2.99 -2.16 17.73
C ARG A 94 3.35 -0.69 17.58
N ALA A 95 3.07 0.14 18.58
CA ALA A 95 3.51 1.54 18.57
C ALA A 95 5.05 1.68 18.45
N ARG A 96 5.81 0.77 19.07
CA ARG A 96 7.29 0.75 18.94
C ARG A 96 7.73 0.33 17.54
N LEU A 97 7.11 -0.70 16.96
CA LEU A 97 7.39 -1.13 15.59
C LEU A 97 7.08 -0.02 14.57
N ASN A 98 5.99 0.72 14.75
CA ASN A 98 5.64 1.84 13.87
C ASN A 98 6.68 2.97 13.94
N ARG A 99 7.20 3.28 15.14
CA ARG A 99 8.28 4.26 15.30
C ARG A 99 9.58 3.78 14.66
N ALA A 100 9.92 2.50 14.84
CA ALA A 100 11.08 1.91 14.19
C ALA A 100 10.95 1.98 12.66
N ALA A 101 9.78 1.65 12.12
CA ALA A 101 9.50 1.73 10.69
C ALA A 101 9.67 3.14 10.13
N LEU A 102 9.20 4.17 10.85
CA LEU A 102 9.43 5.57 10.47
C LEU A 102 10.93 5.91 10.42
N ILE A 103 11.68 5.54 11.46
CA ILE A 103 13.14 5.79 11.52
C ILE A 103 13.83 5.07 10.36
N THR A 104 13.53 3.79 10.14
CA THR A 104 14.07 3.02 9.00
C THR A 104 13.72 3.68 7.67
N SER A 105 12.51 4.20 7.53
CA SER A 105 12.09 4.90 6.29
C SER A 105 12.90 6.17 6.04
N LEU A 106 13.18 6.96 7.07
CA LEU A 106 14.01 8.16 6.95
C LEU A 106 15.48 7.82 6.63
N LEU A 107 16.01 6.73 7.20
CA LEU A 107 17.34 6.24 6.85
C LEU A 107 17.41 5.78 5.38
N VAL A 108 16.41 5.02 4.93
CA VAL A 108 16.29 4.62 3.52
C VAL A 108 16.18 5.84 2.61
N ALA A 109 15.39 6.84 3.00
CA ALA A 109 15.27 8.09 2.25
C ALA A 109 16.62 8.82 2.15
N GLY A 110 17.40 8.90 3.23
CA GLY A 110 18.73 9.52 3.21
C GLY A 110 19.70 8.81 2.26
N VAL A 111 19.71 7.47 2.27
CA VAL A 111 20.54 6.68 1.35
C VAL A 111 20.11 6.87 -0.11
N GLN A 112 18.81 6.80 -0.39
CA GLN A 112 18.27 7.03 -1.74
C GLN A 112 18.52 8.46 -2.23
N ALA A 113 18.35 9.46 -1.36
CA ALA A 113 18.62 10.86 -1.64
C ALA A 113 20.10 11.10 -1.97
N THR A 114 21.02 10.40 -1.30
CA THR A 114 22.45 10.45 -1.64
C THR A 114 22.69 9.97 -3.07
N GLY A 115 22.07 8.85 -3.45
CA GLY A 115 22.17 8.31 -4.81
C GLY A 115 21.63 9.28 -5.87
N ILE A 116 20.48 9.90 -5.60
CA ILE A 116 19.87 10.91 -6.48
C ILE A 116 20.78 12.14 -6.61
N ALA A 117 21.31 12.65 -5.50
CA ALA A 117 22.18 13.81 -5.50
C ALA A 117 23.45 13.58 -6.34
N ILE A 118 24.12 12.44 -6.14
CA ILE A 118 25.32 12.07 -6.92
C ILE A 118 24.98 11.88 -8.41
N TRP A 119 23.83 11.28 -8.71
CA TRP A 119 23.39 11.10 -10.09
C TRP A 119 23.11 12.44 -10.78
N MET A 120 22.44 13.37 -10.09
CA MET A 120 22.16 14.72 -10.61
C MET A 120 23.43 15.51 -10.86
N GLU A 121 24.40 15.43 -9.95
CA GLU A 121 25.70 16.10 -10.09
C GLU A 121 26.50 15.57 -11.29
N ARG A 122 26.42 14.27 -11.57
CA ARG A 122 27.13 13.63 -12.68
C ARG A 122 26.41 13.75 -14.02
N THR A 123 25.17 14.22 -14.02
CA THR A 123 24.36 14.33 -15.24
C THR A 123 24.44 15.76 -15.78
N SER A 124 24.76 15.89 -17.06
CA SER A 124 24.80 17.17 -17.78
C SER A 124 23.83 17.14 -18.94
N SER A 125 23.16 18.27 -19.21
CA SER A 125 22.21 18.47 -20.32
C SER A 125 22.80 17.97 -21.64
N PRO A 126 21.98 17.53 -22.61
CA PRO A 126 22.44 17.24 -23.97
C PRO A 126 23.26 18.37 -24.62
N TYR A 127 23.07 19.61 -24.15
CA TYR A 127 23.78 20.81 -24.58
C TYR A 127 25.03 21.15 -23.71
N GLY A 128 25.44 20.26 -22.82
CA GLY A 128 26.63 20.42 -21.96
C GLY A 128 26.43 21.27 -20.70
N SER A 129 25.24 21.85 -20.48
CA SER A 129 24.91 22.58 -19.26
C SER A 129 24.83 21.64 -18.05
N PRO A 130 25.50 21.91 -16.92
CA PRO A 130 25.29 21.15 -15.69
C PRO A 130 23.85 21.32 -15.20
N ILE A 131 23.27 20.27 -14.64
CA ILE A 131 21.93 20.30 -14.02
C ILE A 131 21.97 21.00 -12.65
N VAL A 132 23.10 20.87 -11.96
CA VAL A 132 23.33 21.43 -10.63
C VAL A 132 24.15 22.71 -10.78
N GLY A 133 23.61 23.83 -10.30
CA GLY A 133 24.27 25.13 -10.45
C GLY A 133 25.59 25.23 -9.68
N THR A 134 25.63 24.66 -8.47
CA THR A 134 26.83 24.61 -7.62
C THR A 134 27.07 23.18 -7.12
N PRO A 135 27.77 22.33 -7.89
CA PRO A 135 28.08 20.97 -7.47
C PRO A 135 29.02 20.95 -6.24
N GLY A 136 29.07 19.84 -5.53
CA GLY A 136 29.87 19.65 -4.32
C GLY A 136 29.10 19.26 -3.05
N PHE A 137 29.84 19.17 -1.94
CA PHE A 137 29.33 18.63 -0.67
C PHE A 137 28.12 19.40 -0.13
N GLY A 138 28.06 20.72 -0.34
CA GLY A 138 26.94 21.56 0.06
C GLY A 138 25.62 21.15 -0.61
N PHE A 139 25.64 20.93 -1.93
CA PHE A 139 24.47 20.45 -2.68
C PHE A 139 24.03 19.06 -2.23
N LEU A 140 25.00 18.15 -2.03
CA LEU A 140 24.74 16.79 -1.59
C LEU A 140 24.01 16.78 -0.23
N LEU A 141 24.54 17.50 0.76
CA LEU A 141 23.95 17.56 2.11
C LEU A 141 22.57 18.24 2.09
N LEU A 142 22.44 19.36 1.36
CA LEU A 142 21.19 20.08 1.18
C LEU A 142 20.11 19.17 0.56
N THR A 143 20.45 18.43 -0.49
CA THR A 143 19.53 17.51 -1.18
C THR A 143 19.10 16.35 -0.27
N ILE A 144 20.04 15.75 0.47
CA ILE A 144 19.73 14.69 1.44
C ILE A 144 18.77 15.19 2.51
N LEU A 145 19.06 16.33 3.13
CA LEU A 145 18.20 16.91 4.15
C LEU A 145 16.82 17.26 3.60
N THR A 146 16.76 17.86 2.42
CA THR A 146 15.52 18.25 1.74
C THR A 146 14.63 17.03 1.48
N LEU A 147 15.14 16.01 0.81
CA LEU A 147 14.37 14.81 0.46
C LEU A 147 13.99 13.97 1.68
N THR A 148 14.86 13.92 2.70
CA THR A 148 14.55 13.21 3.95
C THR A 148 13.48 13.95 4.75
N ALA A 149 13.57 15.28 4.84
CA ALA A 149 12.54 16.11 5.47
C ALA A 149 11.20 16.00 4.74
N ALA A 150 11.21 15.99 3.40
CA ALA A 150 10.02 15.77 2.59
C ALA A 150 9.34 14.44 2.90
N THR A 151 10.11 13.36 3.04
CA THR A 151 9.61 12.04 3.44
C THR A 151 8.94 12.07 4.83
N GLY A 152 9.55 12.79 5.79
CA GLY A 152 8.95 13.00 7.11
C GLY A 152 7.66 13.83 7.06
N ALA A 153 7.62 14.88 6.24
CA ALA A 153 6.43 15.70 6.03
C ALA A 153 5.28 14.90 5.39
N LEU A 154 5.58 14.03 4.42
CA LEU A 154 4.62 13.09 3.85
C LEU A 154 4.02 12.17 4.90
N TYR A 155 4.85 11.62 5.80
CA TYR A 155 4.35 10.79 6.89
C TYR A 155 3.36 11.56 7.76
N VAL A 156 3.68 12.80 8.13
CA VAL A 156 2.76 13.65 8.91
C VAL A 156 1.47 13.89 8.14
N LEU A 157 1.56 14.17 6.84
CA LEU A 157 0.38 14.37 5.98
C LEU A 157 -0.52 13.12 5.93
N CYS A 158 0.05 11.92 5.80
CA CYS A 158 -0.69 10.65 5.91
C CYS A 158 -1.42 10.54 7.25
N GLN A 159 -0.76 10.89 8.35
CA GLN A 159 -1.36 10.80 9.69
C GLN A 159 -2.48 11.81 9.87
N LEU A 160 -2.36 13.02 9.31
CA LEU A 160 -3.41 14.04 9.32
C LEU A 160 -4.64 13.59 8.53
N ILE A 161 -4.45 13.04 7.32
CA ILE A 161 -5.56 12.47 6.53
C ILE A 161 -6.21 11.31 7.29
N SER A 162 -5.43 10.41 7.89
CA SER A 162 -5.99 9.27 8.64
C SER A 162 -6.78 9.69 9.88
N ALA A 163 -6.34 10.78 10.54
CA ALA A 163 -6.95 11.27 11.78
C ALA A 163 -8.20 12.12 11.54
N TYR A 164 -8.18 13.00 10.54
CA TYR A 164 -9.20 14.03 10.35
C TYR A 164 -9.87 13.98 8.97
N GLY A 165 -9.32 13.22 8.04
CA GLY A 165 -9.82 13.07 6.68
C GLY A 165 -10.66 11.81 6.46
N ILE A 166 -10.75 11.40 5.19
CA ILE A 166 -11.47 10.22 4.71
C ILE A 166 -10.46 9.14 4.34
N GLY A 167 -10.81 7.88 4.61
CA GLY A 167 -9.94 6.74 4.33
C GLY A 167 -8.72 6.66 5.23
N ASN A 168 -7.78 5.81 4.83
CA ASN A 168 -6.44 5.75 5.40
C ASN A 168 -5.53 6.68 4.60
N GLY A 169 -4.75 7.54 5.26
CA GLY A 169 -3.95 8.56 4.58
C GLY A 169 -2.88 7.99 3.64
N PHE A 170 -2.25 6.86 3.98
CA PHE A 170 -1.34 6.19 3.06
C PHE A 170 -2.07 5.67 1.83
N ALA A 171 -3.25 5.06 2.03
CA ALA A 171 -4.06 4.54 0.94
C ALA A 171 -4.50 5.65 -0.02
N VAL A 172 -5.01 6.77 0.53
CA VAL A 172 -5.44 7.91 -0.28
C VAL A 172 -4.29 8.56 -1.04
N LEU A 173 -3.08 8.63 -0.46
CA LEU A 173 -1.92 9.14 -1.20
C LEU A 173 -1.42 8.19 -2.29
N ILE A 174 -1.44 6.86 -2.07
CA ILE A 174 -1.15 5.89 -3.13
C ILE A 174 -2.17 5.99 -4.26
N LEU A 175 -3.45 6.10 -3.92
CA LEU A 175 -4.53 6.37 -4.88
C LEU A 175 -4.20 7.62 -5.71
N LEU A 176 -3.85 8.72 -5.05
CA LEU A 176 -3.53 9.96 -5.72
C LEU A 176 -2.30 9.83 -6.64
N GLN A 177 -1.25 9.11 -6.21
CA GLN A 177 -0.08 8.83 -7.03
C GLN A 177 -0.47 8.11 -8.33
N ILE A 178 -1.22 7.01 -8.21
CA ILE A 178 -1.65 6.21 -9.35
C ILE A 178 -2.50 7.06 -10.32
N VAL A 179 -3.39 7.89 -9.78
CA VAL A 179 -4.21 8.81 -10.58
C VAL A 179 -3.36 9.87 -11.28
N ILE A 180 -2.38 10.48 -10.62
CA ILE A 180 -1.47 11.46 -11.24
C ILE A 180 -0.65 10.80 -12.34
N ASP A 181 -0.12 9.60 -12.10
CA ASP A 181 0.67 8.86 -13.09
C ASP A 181 -0.20 8.51 -14.31
N LEU A 182 -1.45 8.10 -14.09
CA LEU A 182 -2.44 7.86 -15.15
C LEU A 182 -2.74 9.13 -15.96
N LEU A 183 -2.95 10.27 -15.30
CA LEU A 183 -3.24 11.54 -15.97
C LEU A 183 -2.02 12.10 -16.73
N SER A 184 -0.82 11.93 -16.18
CA SER A 184 0.42 12.45 -16.76
C SER A 184 0.90 11.67 -17.98
N ALA A 185 0.56 10.39 -18.08
CA ALA A 185 0.87 9.53 -19.22
C ALA A 185 0.15 9.89 -20.53
N GLY A 186 -0.75 10.88 -20.49
CA GLY A 186 -1.14 11.61 -21.68
C GLY A 186 -2.64 11.83 -21.74
N THR A 187 -3.00 13.10 -21.81
CA THR A 187 -4.25 13.58 -22.40
C THR A 187 -4.51 13.02 -23.80
N LYS A 188 -3.50 12.43 -24.48
CA LYS A 188 -3.64 11.68 -25.74
C LYS A 188 -4.06 10.22 -25.58
N GLY A 189 -3.68 9.52 -24.50
CA GLY A 189 -4.02 8.11 -24.27
C GLY A 189 -5.47 7.92 -23.85
N LEU A 190 -5.96 8.79 -22.94
CA LEU A 190 -7.37 8.83 -22.53
C LEU A 190 -8.29 9.38 -23.65
N ALA A 191 -7.84 10.38 -24.42
CA ALA A 191 -8.64 10.89 -25.55
C ALA A 191 -8.68 9.92 -26.75
N ALA A 192 -7.71 9.02 -26.87
CA ALA A 192 -7.70 7.93 -27.85
C ALA A 192 -8.28 6.61 -27.29
N PHE A 193 -8.79 6.62 -26.06
CA PHE A 193 -9.42 5.45 -25.46
C PHE A 193 -10.82 5.26 -26.06
N ASP A 194 -10.95 4.20 -26.85
CA ASP A 194 -12.24 3.73 -27.36
C ASP A 194 -12.65 2.45 -26.59
N PRO A 195 -13.69 2.49 -25.74
CA PRO A 195 -14.17 1.31 -25.02
C PRO A 195 -14.60 0.16 -25.95
N SER A 196 -15.03 0.49 -27.18
CA SER A 196 -15.51 -0.49 -28.16
C SER A 196 -14.36 -1.15 -28.94
N SER A 197 -13.16 -0.56 -28.91
CA SER A 197 -11.98 -1.19 -29.49
C SER A 197 -11.62 -2.47 -28.73
N PHE A 198 -10.99 -3.44 -29.42
CA PHE A 198 -10.48 -4.66 -28.79
C PHE A 198 -9.63 -4.37 -27.54
N GLN A 199 -8.83 -3.30 -27.57
CA GLN A 199 -7.99 -2.88 -26.45
C GLN A 199 -8.78 -2.31 -25.28
N GLY A 200 -9.86 -1.57 -25.56
CA GLY A 200 -10.79 -1.07 -24.55
C GLY A 200 -11.51 -2.21 -23.84
N ILE A 201 -11.97 -3.19 -24.61
CA ILE A 201 -12.59 -4.41 -24.08
C ILE A 201 -11.61 -5.17 -23.18
N VAL A 202 -10.36 -5.39 -23.61
CA VAL A 202 -9.36 -6.08 -22.78
C VAL A 202 -9.05 -5.29 -21.50
N LEU A 203 -8.96 -3.96 -21.55
CA LEU A 203 -8.77 -3.15 -20.34
C LEU A 203 -9.95 -3.29 -19.37
N LEU A 204 -11.19 -3.25 -19.86
CA LEU A 204 -12.38 -3.47 -19.04
C LEU A 204 -12.40 -4.86 -18.41
N LEU A 205 -12.00 -5.90 -19.16
CA LEU A 205 -11.84 -7.25 -18.63
C LEU A 205 -10.75 -7.32 -17.55
N LEU A 206 -9.64 -6.60 -17.71
CA LEU A 206 -8.57 -6.51 -16.70
C LEU A 206 -9.04 -5.80 -15.43
N VAL A 207 -9.83 -4.72 -15.55
CA VAL A 207 -10.46 -4.06 -14.40
C VAL A 207 -11.47 -4.98 -13.73
N GLY A 208 -12.29 -5.70 -14.51
CA GLY A 208 -13.21 -6.72 -14.00
C GLY A 208 -12.48 -7.83 -13.25
N LEU A 209 -11.35 -8.30 -13.79
CA LEU A 209 -10.48 -9.26 -13.11
C LEU A 209 -9.88 -8.68 -11.83
N ALA A 210 -9.49 -7.41 -11.81
CA ALA A 210 -9.02 -6.75 -10.59
C ALA A 210 -10.12 -6.69 -9.52
N VAL A 211 -11.36 -6.36 -9.90
CA VAL A 211 -12.53 -6.44 -8.99
C VAL A 211 -12.74 -7.86 -8.48
N LEU A 212 -12.65 -8.86 -9.35
CA LEU A 212 -12.77 -10.27 -8.97
C LEU A 212 -11.67 -10.66 -7.97
N VAL A 213 -10.43 -10.20 -8.17
CA VAL A 213 -9.33 -10.40 -7.21
C VAL A 213 -9.70 -9.78 -5.87
N VAL A 214 -10.08 -8.50 -5.82
CA VAL A 214 -10.46 -7.85 -4.54
C VAL A 214 -11.58 -8.60 -3.84
N ARG A 215 -12.61 -9.01 -4.59
CA ARG A 215 -13.74 -9.80 -4.05
C ARG A 215 -13.31 -11.16 -3.55
N PHE A 216 -12.44 -11.87 -4.28
CA PHE A 216 -11.90 -13.16 -3.85
C PHE A 216 -11.15 -13.04 -2.52
N PHE A 217 -10.32 -12.00 -2.36
CA PHE A 217 -9.58 -11.76 -1.12
C PHE A 217 -10.51 -11.40 0.05
N ARG A 218 -11.59 -10.65 -0.21
CA ARG A 218 -12.63 -10.33 0.79
C ARG A 218 -13.42 -11.57 1.22
N THR A 219 -14.07 -12.27 0.29
CA THR A 219 -14.93 -13.43 0.58
C THR A 219 -14.16 -14.58 1.23
N ALA A 220 -12.85 -14.66 0.97
CA ALA A 220 -12.00 -15.62 1.65
C ALA A 220 -12.01 -15.42 3.18
N GLU A 221 -12.01 -14.18 3.65
CA GLU A 221 -11.91 -13.84 5.06
C GLU A 221 -13.27 -13.88 5.77
N ASP A 222 -14.38 -13.66 5.05
CA ASP A 222 -15.76 -13.79 5.55
C ASP A 222 -16.09 -15.24 6.00
N ALA A 223 -15.48 -16.25 5.38
CA ALA A 223 -15.86 -17.66 5.54
C ALA A 223 -15.22 -18.39 6.74
N TRP A 224 -14.85 -17.68 7.82
CA TRP A 224 -14.19 -18.24 9.03
C TRP A 224 -12.91 -19.07 8.76
N LEU A 225 -12.32 -18.92 7.58
CA LEU A 225 -11.09 -19.59 7.19
C LEU A 225 -9.90 -18.64 7.47
N PRO A 226 -8.79 -19.14 8.05
CA PRO A 226 -7.64 -18.31 8.39
C PRO A 226 -7.07 -17.61 7.16
N ALA A 227 -6.51 -16.44 7.40
CA ALA A 227 -6.17 -15.49 6.37
C ALA A 227 -5.13 -16.07 5.45
N PHE A 228 -5.28 -15.71 4.20
CA PHE A 228 -4.31 -15.96 3.18
C PHE A 228 -3.07 -15.10 3.44
N PRO A 229 -1.96 -15.66 3.94
CA PRO A 229 -0.99 -14.85 4.67
C PRO A 229 -0.06 -14.04 3.76
N GLN A 230 -0.16 -14.21 2.43
CA GLN A 230 0.76 -13.63 1.46
C GLN A 230 0.20 -12.42 0.69
N GLY A 231 -1.13 -12.21 0.62
CA GLY A 231 -1.66 -11.02 -0.04
C GLY A 231 -1.27 -10.89 -1.53
N VAL A 232 -1.04 -9.66 -1.98
CA VAL A 232 -0.42 -9.33 -3.29
C VAL A 232 1.11 -9.24 -3.25
N LEU A 233 1.73 -9.50 -2.09
CA LEU A 233 3.18 -9.38 -1.89
C LEU A 233 4.03 -10.19 -2.91
N PRO A 234 3.68 -11.43 -3.28
CA PRO A 234 4.47 -12.21 -4.24
C PRO A 234 4.62 -11.51 -5.59
N VAL A 235 3.58 -10.80 -6.03
CA VAL A 235 3.62 -10.07 -7.30
C VAL A 235 4.55 -8.88 -7.20
N GLN A 236 4.50 -8.13 -6.09
CA GLN A 236 5.39 -6.99 -5.87
C GLN A 236 6.86 -7.42 -5.75
N LEU A 237 7.12 -8.54 -5.08
CA LEU A 237 8.46 -9.15 -5.01
C LEU A 237 8.92 -9.63 -6.40
N ALA A 238 8.04 -10.26 -7.18
CA ALA A 238 8.36 -10.72 -8.54
C ALA A 238 8.75 -9.57 -9.46
N LEU A 239 7.98 -8.47 -9.42
CA LEU A 239 8.25 -7.25 -10.18
C LEU A 239 9.59 -6.60 -9.78
N SER A 240 9.88 -6.56 -8.47
CA SER A 240 11.10 -5.93 -7.95
C SER A 240 12.33 -6.79 -8.29
N LEU A 241 12.23 -8.10 -8.08
CA LEU A 241 13.30 -9.04 -8.38
C LEU A 241 13.56 -9.14 -9.88
N SER A 242 12.51 -9.18 -10.72
CA SER A 242 12.69 -9.19 -12.17
C SER A 242 13.35 -7.92 -12.68
N ALA A 243 12.99 -6.75 -12.11
CA ALA A 243 13.65 -5.48 -12.44
C ALA A 243 15.13 -5.47 -12.04
N LEU A 244 15.46 -5.96 -10.84
CA LEU A 244 16.85 -6.05 -10.37
C LEU A 244 17.69 -6.99 -11.24
N LEU A 245 17.19 -8.20 -11.52
CA LEU A 245 17.86 -9.18 -12.36
C LEU A 245 18.07 -8.63 -13.78
N TRP A 246 17.07 -7.94 -14.33
CA TRP A 246 17.17 -7.27 -15.62
C TRP A 246 18.21 -6.16 -15.63
N TRP A 247 18.25 -5.33 -14.59
CA TRP A 247 19.27 -4.29 -14.43
C TRP A 247 20.69 -4.89 -14.35
N LEU A 248 20.87 -5.94 -13.56
CA LEU A 248 22.16 -6.65 -13.47
C LEU A 248 22.59 -7.25 -14.81
N ALA A 249 21.66 -7.88 -15.53
CA ALA A 249 21.94 -8.48 -16.84
C ALA A 249 22.31 -7.41 -17.89
N SER A 250 21.54 -6.32 -17.97
CA SER A 250 21.79 -5.22 -18.89
C SER A 250 23.09 -4.46 -18.59
N SER A 251 23.43 -4.27 -17.31
CA SER A 251 24.68 -3.62 -16.89
C SER A 251 25.94 -4.38 -17.32
N ARG A 252 25.83 -5.70 -17.56
CA ARG A 252 26.94 -6.57 -17.98
C ARG A 252 27.00 -6.79 -19.49
N ALA A 253 26.15 -6.11 -20.28
CA ALA A 253 26.02 -6.27 -21.73
C ALA A 253 25.76 -7.72 -22.20
N THR A 254 25.34 -8.63 -21.32
CA THR A 254 25.14 -10.06 -21.64
C THR A 254 23.80 -10.36 -22.31
N VAL A 255 22.84 -9.44 -22.22
CA VAL A 255 21.49 -9.61 -22.79
C VAL A 255 21.18 -8.37 -23.63
N PRO A 256 20.78 -8.51 -24.91
CA PRO A 256 20.34 -7.37 -25.69
C PRO A 256 19.14 -6.70 -25.01
N LEU A 257 19.18 -5.37 -24.88
CA LEU A 257 18.19 -4.53 -24.21
C LEU A 257 16.77 -4.64 -24.81
N GLU A 258 16.62 -5.32 -25.94
CA GLU A 258 15.41 -5.41 -26.76
C GLU A 258 14.54 -6.66 -26.54
N ALA A 259 14.70 -7.43 -25.45
CA ALA A 259 13.80 -8.55 -25.16
C ALA A 259 12.76 -8.22 -24.05
N PRO A 260 11.80 -7.28 -24.27
CA PRO A 260 10.76 -6.96 -23.28
C PRO A 260 9.89 -8.18 -22.93
N LEU A 261 9.78 -9.11 -23.87
CA LEU A 261 9.10 -10.39 -23.67
C LEU A 261 9.82 -11.26 -22.64
N ALA A 262 11.16 -11.34 -22.67
CA ALA A 262 11.93 -12.13 -21.71
C ALA A 262 11.77 -11.60 -20.26
N ARG A 263 11.78 -10.28 -20.08
CA ARG A 263 11.52 -9.65 -18.78
C ARG A 263 10.10 -9.93 -18.28
N SER A 264 9.11 -9.88 -19.16
CA SER A 264 7.72 -10.18 -18.83
C SER A 264 7.54 -11.65 -18.44
N LEU A 265 8.12 -12.58 -19.20
CA LEU A 265 8.10 -14.02 -18.88
C LEU A 265 8.78 -14.31 -17.55
N LEU A 266 9.95 -13.69 -17.28
CA LEU A 266 10.64 -13.83 -16.00
C LEU A 266 9.73 -13.37 -14.84
N THR A 267 9.07 -12.23 -14.99
CA THR A 267 8.15 -11.70 -13.97
C THR A 267 7.01 -12.68 -13.71
N VAL A 268 6.35 -13.17 -14.75
CA VAL A 268 5.24 -14.13 -14.63
C VAL A 268 5.69 -15.45 -14.00
N ALA A 269 6.89 -15.95 -14.36
CA ALA A 269 7.45 -17.19 -13.79
C ALA A 269 7.85 -17.05 -12.32
N LEU A 270 8.27 -15.86 -11.88
CA LEU A 270 8.65 -15.60 -10.49
C LEU A 270 7.44 -15.55 -9.54
N ILE A 271 6.23 -15.20 -10.02
CA ILE A 271 5.05 -15.06 -9.14
C ILE A 271 4.70 -16.38 -8.43
N PRO A 272 4.55 -17.53 -9.11
CA PRO A 272 4.27 -18.80 -8.43
C PRO A 272 5.36 -19.23 -7.46
N LEU A 273 6.64 -19.05 -7.84
CA LEU A 273 7.77 -19.40 -6.99
C LEU A 273 7.77 -18.57 -5.71
N LEU A 274 7.69 -17.24 -5.84
CA LEU A 274 7.68 -16.35 -4.69
C LEU A 274 6.43 -16.54 -3.85
N SER A 275 5.30 -16.86 -4.47
CA SER A 275 4.09 -17.20 -3.75
C SER A 275 4.24 -18.49 -2.94
N TRP A 276 4.89 -19.52 -3.49
CA TRP A 276 5.21 -20.72 -2.72
C TRP A 276 6.11 -20.40 -1.52
N VAL A 277 7.17 -19.60 -1.72
CA VAL A 277 8.08 -19.18 -0.66
C VAL A 277 7.35 -18.40 0.43
N THR A 278 6.57 -17.38 0.06
CA THR A 278 5.83 -16.56 1.03
C THR A 278 4.76 -17.34 1.74
N PHE A 279 4.06 -18.25 1.06
CA PHE A 279 3.10 -19.14 1.70
C PHE A 279 3.79 -19.93 2.81
N HIS A 280 4.85 -20.68 2.52
CA HIS A 280 5.54 -21.48 3.55
C HIS A 280 6.17 -20.66 4.67
N LEU A 281 6.69 -19.48 4.36
CA LEU A 281 7.29 -18.60 5.35
C LEU A 281 6.23 -18.01 6.31
N PHE A 282 5.02 -17.77 5.81
CA PHE A 282 3.97 -17.12 6.60
C PHE A 282 2.88 -18.05 7.13
N SER A 283 2.66 -19.22 6.52
CA SER A 283 1.67 -20.24 6.90
C SER A 283 2.23 -21.34 7.82
N SER A 284 3.31 -21.06 8.54
CA SER A 284 3.99 -22.08 9.35
C SER A 284 3.07 -22.64 10.45
N ARG A 285 3.08 -23.97 10.63
CA ARG A 285 2.25 -24.71 11.62
C ARG A 285 2.16 -24.05 13.02
N PRO A 286 3.24 -23.48 13.60
CA PRO A 286 3.18 -22.83 14.90
C PRO A 286 2.26 -21.60 14.94
N ARG A 287 2.04 -20.93 13.81
CA ARG A 287 1.10 -19.80 13.72
C ARG A 287 -0.35 -20.25 13.58
N LEU A 288 -0.61 -21.39 12.96
CA LEU A 288 -1.97 -21.91 12.87
C LEU A 288 -2.39 -22.53 14.20
N GLN A 289 -1.45 -23.24 14.86
CA GLN A 289 -1.61 -23.83 16.19
C GLN A 289 -1.85 -22.81 17.30
N ALA A 290 -1.27 -21.61 17.19
CA ALA A 290 -1.40 -20.59 18.23
C ALA A 290 -2.85 -20.07 18.38
N ASN A 291 -3.72 -20.25 17.37
CA ASN A 291 -5.04 -19.59 17.30
C ASN A 291 -6.21 -20.60 17.33
N LEU A 292 -5.91 -21.89 17.46
CA LEU A 292 -6.92 -22.93 17.54
C LEU A 292 -6.95 -23.46 18.97
N SER A 293 -8.16 -23.53 19.54
CA SER A 293 -8.40 -24.13 20.86
C SER A 293 -8.05 -25.62 20.87
N ASP A 294 -8.30 -26.31 19.74
CA ASP A 294 -7.93 -27.70 19.47
C ASP A 294 -7.15 -27.80 18.14
N PRO A 295 -5.81 -27.89 18.19
CA PRO A 295 -5.00 -27.84 16.98
C PRO A 295 -5.12 -29.10 16.11
N ASP A 296 -5.11 -30.30 16.68
CA ASP A 296 -4.76 -31.49 15.89
C ASP A 296 -5.84 -31.98 14.93
N GLU A 297 -7.13 -31.78 15.24
CA GLU A 297 -8.26 -32.19 14.38
C GLU A 297 -8.56 -31.15 13.27
N LEU A 298 -8.52 -29.86 13.62
CA LEU A 298 -8.83 -28.76 12.70
C LEU A 298 -7.67 -28.41 11.74
N LEU A 299 -6.42 -28.69 12.10
CA LEU A 299 -5.25 -28.32 11.28
C LEU A 299 -5.22 -29.01 9.92
N GLY A 300 -5.74 -30.23 9.80
CA GLY A 300 -5.75 -31.00 8.55
C GLY A 300 -6.63 -30.34 7.48
N GLU A 301 -7.89 -30.11 7.82
CA GLU A 301 -8.88 -29.48 6.92
C GLU A 301 -8.49 -28.03 6.59
N LEU A 302 -8.05 -27.29 7.60
CA LEU A 302 -7.60 -25.91 7.50
C LEU A 302 -6.37 -25.76 6.58
N ALA A 303 -5.40 -26.68 6.68
CA ALA A 303 -4.24 -26.69 5.81
C ALA A 303 -4.60 -26.96 4.34
N VAL A 304 -5.55 -27.87 4.09
CA VAL A 304 -6.04 -28.16 2.73
C VAL A 304 -6.79 -26.95 2.16
N ALA A 305 -7.66 -26.32 2.95
CA ALA A 305 -8.39 -25.13 2.55
C ALA A 305 -7.45 -23.96 2.23
N LEU A 306 -6.46 -23.70 3.11
CA LEU A 306 -5.42 -22.68 2.91
C LEU A 306 -4.61 -22.92 1.64
N ARG A 307 -4.19 -24.17 1.39
CA ARG A 307 -3.40 -24.52 0.20
C ARG A 307 -4.21 -24.34 -1.08
N ARG A 308 -5.47 -24.81 -1.13
CA ARG A 308 -6.35 -24.63 -2.30
C ARG A 308 -6.54 -23.15 -2.64
N ARG A 309 -6.79 -22.34 -1.62
CA ARG A 309 -6.91 -20.88 -1.76
C ARG A 309 -5.62 -20.23 -2.22
N ALA A 310 -4.48 -20.69 -1.70
CA ALA A 310 -3.20 -20.16 -2.12
C ALA A 310 -2.91 -20.40 -3.59
N ILE A 311 -3.23 -21.58 -4.09
CA ILE A 311 -3.12 -21.91 -5.51
C ILE A 311 -4.07 -21.02 -6.33
N ALA A 312 -5.33 -20.87 -5.92
CA ALA A 312 -6.31 -20.02 -6.62
C ALA A 312 -5.89 -18.54 -6.67
N ALA A 313 -5.46 -17.97 -5.54
CA ALA A 313 -4.96 -16.60 -5.46
C ALA A 313 -3.74 -16.38 -6.36
N THR A 314 -2.78 -17.32 -6.30
CA THR A 314 -1.58 -17.28 -7.14
C THR A 314 -1.95 -17.33 -8.62
N ALA A 315 -2.87 -18.20 -9.01
CA ALA A 315 -3.35 -18.31 -10.38
C ALA A 315 -4.01 -17.02 -10.86
N LEU A 316 -4.94 -16.44 -10.08
CA LEU A 316 -5.61 -15.18 -10.40
C LEU A 316 -4.61 -14.03 -10.57
N LEU A 317 -3.68 -13.87 -9.63
CA LEU A 317 -2.67 -12.82 -9.67
C LEU A 317 -1.67 -12.99 -10.82
N THR A 318 -1.25 -14.23 -11.08
CA THR A 318 -0.33 -14.55 -12.19
C THR A 318 -1.01 -14.31 -13.53
N MET A 319 -2.25 -14.79 -13.71
CA MET A 319 -3.04 -14.61 -14.93
C MET A 319 -3.32 -13.13 -15.18
N GLY A 320 -3.75 -12.38 -14.17
CA GLY A 320 -3.99 -10.94 -14.31
C GLY A 320 -2.73 -10.16 -14.65
N THR A 321 -1.60 -10.50 -14.02
CA THR A 321 -0.31 -9.86 -14.35
C THR A 321 0.14 -10.20 -15.77
N ALA A 322 0.02 -11.46 -16.19
CA ALA A 322 0.38 -11.89 -17.54
C ALA A 322 -0.50 -11.22 -18.60
N ALA A 323 -1.82 -11.20 -18.40
CA ALA A 323 -2.76 -10.56 -19.31
C ALA A 323 -2.51 -9.05 -19.42
N PHE A 324 -2.20 -8.40 -18.30
CA PHE A 324 -1.88 -6.97 -18.28
C PHE A 324 -0.56 -6.65 -18.99
N LEU A 325 0.49 -7.46 -18.79
CA LEU A 325 1.76 -7.32 -19.51
C LEU A 325 1.60 -7.55 -21.02
N ALA A 326 0.80 -8.56 -21.41
CA ALA A 326 0.48 -8.82 -22.81
C ALA A 326 -0.27 -7.64 -23.46
N TRP A 327 -1.25 -7.08 -22.73
CA TRP A 327 -1.99 -5.91 -23.17
C TRP A 327 -1.10 -4.67 -23.34
N GLN A 328 -0.15 -4.43 -22.42
CA GLN A 328 0.85 -3.36 -22.55
C GLN A 328 1.76 -3.56 -23.76
N GLY A 329 2.19 -4.80 -24.04
CA GLY A 329 3.02 -5.12 -25.20
C GLY A 329 2.36 -4.78 -26.54
N TYR A 330 1.02 -4.85 -26.61
CA TYR A 330 0.26 -4.52 -27.83
C TYR A 330 0.01 -3.01 -28.03
N ARG A 331 0.09 -2.21 -26.96
CA ARG A 331 -0.04 -0.75 -26.98
C ARG A 331 1.01 -0.10 -26.08
N PRO A 332 2.27 0.02 -26.54
CA PRO A 332 3.32 0.64 -25.73
C PRO A 332 2.99 2.08 -25.29
N ASN A 333 2.07 2.77 -25.96
CA ASN A 333 1.75 4.19 -25.70
C ASN A 333 0.34 4.46 -25.10
N ALA A 334 -0.46 3.44 -24.71
CA ALA A 334 -1.87 3.68 -24.32
C ALA A 334 -2.09 4.03 -22.84
N LEU A 335 -1.25 3.55 -21.93
CA LEU A 335 -1.29 3.87 -20.50
C LEU A 335 0.13 4.11 -20.01
N ALA A 336 0.26 4.84 -18.90
CA ALA A 336 1.52 5.12 -18.24
C ALA A 336 2.41 3.88 -18.24
N PHE A 337 3.63 3.97 -18.80
CA PHE A 337 4.64 2.91 -18.76
C PHE A 337 4.91 2.37 -17.33
N SER A 338 4.41 3.05 -16.30
CA SER A 338 4.54 2.71 -14.89
C SER A 338 3.34 1.98 -14.27
N LEU A 339 2.14 1.97 -14.88
CA LEU A 339 0.98 1.30 -14.26
C LEU A 339 1.17 -0.22 -14.33
N ARG A 340 0.91 -0.94 -13.25
CA ARG A 340 0.99 -2.41 -13.19
C ARG A 340 -0.37 -2.99 -12.79
N PHE A 341 -0.61 -4.27 -13.07
CA PHE A 341 -1.86 -4.94 -12.68
C PHE A 341 -2.16 -4.82 -11.19
N VAL A 342 -1.14 -4.96 -10.33
CA VAL A 342 -1.29 -4.80 -8.87
C VAL A 342 -1.73 -3.39 -8.49
N ASP A 343 -1.28 -2.36 -9.22
CA ASP A 343 -1.70 -0.98 -8.95
C ASP A 343 -3.19 -0.81 -9.27
N VAL A 344 -3.71 -1.49 -10.30
CA VAL A 344 -5.16 -1.54 -10.59
C VAL A 344 -5.93 -2.27 -9.49
N VAL A 345 -5.43 -3.41 -9.00
CA VAL A 345 -6.05 -4.15 -7.89
C VAL A 345 -6.10 -3.30 -6.62
N ILE A 346 -5.01 -2.61 -6.28
CA ILE A 346 -4.93 -1.68 -5.14
C ILE A 346 -5.90 -0.50 -5.33
N LEU A 347 -5.96 0.07 -6.53
CA LEU A 347 -6.86 1.16 -6.88
C LEU A 347 -8.32 0.77 -6.67
N VAL A 348 -8.71 -0.42 -7.13
CA VAL A 348 -10.07 -0.95 -6.95
C VAL A 348 -10.38 -1.15 -5.47
N ALA A 349 -9.46 -1.73 -4.69
CA ALA A 349 -9.67 -1.94 -3.25
C ALA A 349 -9.84 -0.62 -2.48
N ILE A 350 -9.00 0.37 -2.75
CA ILE A 350 -9.12 1.70 -2.13
C ILE A 350 -10.43 2.37 -2.54
N GLY A 351 -10.79 2.28 -3.83
CA GLY A 351 -12.05 2.84 -4.34
C GLY A 351 -13.27 2.24 -3.65
N LEU A 352 -13.28 0.92 -3.48
CA LEU A 352 -14.36 0.22 -2.78
C LEU A 352 -14.38 0.54 -1.26
N ASP A 353 -13.22 0.65 -0.59
CA ASP A 353 -13.13 1.09 0.81
C ASP A 353 -13.71 2.51 0.99
N LEU A 354 -13.36 3.44 0.09
CA LEU A 354 -13.88 4.81 0.11
C LEU A 354 -15.38 4.85 -0.19
N TRP A 355 -15.86 4.00 -1.08
CA TRP A 355 -17.28 3.87 -1.42
C TRP A 355 -18.11 3.32 -0.25
N ASP A 356 -17.60 2.29 0.45
CA ASP A 356 -18.24 1.74 1.64
C ASP A 356 -18.30 2.78 2.76
N GLN A 357 -17.19 3.52 2.95
CA GLN A 357 -17.16 4.63 3.91
C GLN A 357 -18.14 5.76 3.57
N PHE A 358 -18.29 6.11 2.29
CA PHE A 358 -19.25 7.11 1.83
C PHE A 358 -20.69 6.65 2.09
N ARG A 359 -21.04 5.41 1.71
CA ARG A 359 -22.38 4.85 1.92
C ARG A 359 -22.74 4.77 3.40
N PHE A 360 -21.81 4.32 4.24
CA PHE A 360 -22.04 4.21 5.68
C PHE A 360 -22.32 5.56 6.35
N GLN A 361 -21.51 6.59 6.04
CA GLN A 361 -21.70 7.95 6.59
C GLN A 361 -22.94 8.64 6.01
N ARG A 362 -23.31 8.35 4.76
CA ARG A 362 -24.58 8.85 4.20
C ARG A 362 -25.80 8.24 4.88
N GLY A 363 -25.72 6.98 5.32
CA GLY A 363 -26.80 6.28 6.02
C GLY A 363 -26.92 6.65 7.51
N HIS A 364 -25.79 6.86 8.20
CA HIS A 364 -25.76 6.98 9.67
C HIS A 364 -25.23 8.34 10.19
N GLY A 365 -24.91 9.27 9.29
CA GLY A 365 -24.44 10.60 9.66
C GLY A 365 -23.04 10.60 10.30
N ALA A 366 -22.94 11.13 11.51
CA ALA A 366 -21.66 11.27 12.22
C ALA A 366 -21.15 9.93 12.75
N THR A 367 -19.89 9.62 12.44
CA THR A 367 -19.24 8.37 12.87
C THR A 367 -18.10 8.61 13.83
N ALA A 368 -17.98 7.70 14.80
CA ALA A 368 -16.92 7.67 15.79
C ALA A 368 -16.02 6.44 15.57
N LEU A 369 -14.75 6.58 15.97
CA LEU A 369 -13.79 5.48 15.97
C LEU A 369 -13.97 4.66 17.25
N LEU A 370 -14.36 3.40 17.11
CA LEU A 370 -14.44 2.46 18.22
C LEU A 370 -13.05 2.00 18.64
N THR A 371 -12.30 1.40 17.70
CA THR A 371 -10.95 0.87 17.95
C THR A 371 -10.15 0.77 16.65
N GLN A 372 -8.83 0.70 16.77
CA GLN A 372 -7.92 0.43 15.65
C GLN A 372 -7.45 -1.01 15.72
N LEU A 373 -7.68 -1.76 14.64
CA LEU A 373 -7.36 -3.16 14.53
C LEU A 373 -6.22 -3.38 13.54
N ASP A 374 -5.27 -4.22 13.91
CA ASP A 374 -4.18 -4.64 13.02
C ASP A 374 -4.50 -5.98 12.33
N ASN A 375 -5.40 -6.77 12.92
CA ASN A 375 -5.79 -8.11 12.49
C ASN A 375 -7.12 -8.06 11.73
N VAL A 376 -7.09 -8.56 10.49
CA VAL A 376 -8.25 -8.61 9.59
C VAL A 376 -9.34 -9.56 10.07
N HIS A 377 -8.99 -10.67 10.74
CA HIS A 377 -9.99 -11.59 11.27
C HIS A 377 -10.76 -11.00 12.43
N PHE A 378 -10.03 -10.34 13.32
CA PHE A 378 -10.67 -9.74 14.48
C PHE A 378 -11.58 -8.59 14.05
N SER A 379 -11.25 -7.86 12.98
CA SER A 379 -12.19 -6.88 12.43
C SER A 379 -13.48 -7.52 11.93
N TYR A 380 -13.42 -8.68 11.26
CA TYR A 380 -14.63 -9.40 10.85
C TYR A 380 -15.47 -9.86 12.02
N ARG A 381 -14.86 -10.53 13.00
CA ARG A 381 -15.59 -11.04 14.17
C ARG A 381 -16.22 -9.92 14.98
N LEU A 382 -15.48 -8.82 15.16
CA LEU A 382 -16.01 -7.65 15.86
C LEU A 382 -17.16 -7.01 15.07
N GLU A 383 -17.03 -6.87 13.75
CA GLU A 383 -18.08 -6.32 12.89
C GLU A 383 -19.34 -7.20 12.91
N GLU A 384 -19.20 -8.52 12.81
CA GLU A 384 -20.29 -9.49 12.91
C GLU A 384 -20.99 -9.41 14.28
N ARG A 385 -20.22 -9.44 15.38
CA ARG A 385 -20.78 -9.35 16.73
C ARG A 385 -21.51 -8.01 16.97
N LEU A 386 -20.98 -6.90 16.47
CA LEU A 386 -21.66 -5.61 16.55
C LEU A 386 -22.99 -5.63 15.77
N GLN A 387 -23.02 -6.25 14.59
CA GLN A 387 -24.23 -6.38 13.78
C GLN A 387 -25.28 -7.28 14.44
N GLU A 388 -24.87 -8.37 15.11
CA GLU A 388 -25.76 -9.23 15.91
C GLU A 388 -26.47 -8.45 17.03
N GLU A 389 -25.75 -7.52 17.67
CA GLU A 389 -26.27 -6.62 18.70
C GLU A 389 -27.04 -5.41 18.11
N GLY A 390 -27.28 -5.38 16.79
CA GLY A 390 -28.01 -4.31 16.10
C GLY A 390 -27.22 -3.00 15.94
N ILE A 391 -25.90 -3.02 16.18
CA ILE A 391 -25.00 -1.88 16.05
C ILE A 391 -24.44 -1.86 14.63
N ALA A 392 -24.66 -0.76 13.91
CA ALA A 392 -24.06 -0.60 12.59
C ALA A 392 -22.55 -0.40 12.73
N ALA A 393 -21.76 -1.18 12.00
CA ALA A 393 -20.31 -1.12 12.04
C ALA A 393 -19.72 -1.08 10.63
N LEU A 394 -18.57 -0.43 10.49
CA LEU A 394 -17.77 -0.39 9.27
C LEU A 394 -16.29 -0.55 9.62
N ALA A 395 -15.66 -1.60 9.10
CA ALA A 395 -14.21 -1.73 9.08
C ALA A 395 -13.60 -0.88 7.96
N ARG A 396 -13.07 0.31 8.28
CA ARG A 396 -12.44 1.19 7.28
C ARG A 396 -11.08 0.65 6.85
N GLY A 397 -10.83 0.61 5.54
CA GLY A 397 -9.55 0.19 4.95
C GLY A 397 -9.39 -1.33 4.86
N HIS A 398 -10.49 -2.05 5.04
CA HIS A 398 -10.54 -3.50 5.14
C HIS A 398 -10.16 -4.18 3.83
N GLN A 399 -10.66 -3.68 2.70
CA GLN A 399 -10.40 -4.31 1.40
C GLN A 399 -8.95 -4.15 0.97
N LEU A 400 -8.35 -2.99 1.22
CA LEU A 400 -6.92 -2.83 0.99
C LEU A 400 -6.11 -3.71 1.96
N ARG A 401 -6.55 -3.85 3.21
CA ARG A 401 -5.85 -4.63 4.22
C ARG A 401 -5.83 -6.13 3.91
N SER A 402 -6.91 -6.69 3.38
CA SER A 402 -6.98 -8.09 2.97
C SER A 402 -5.98 -8.40 1.85
N LEU A 403 -5.77 -7.47 0.91
CA LEU A 403 -4.74 -7.56 -0.12
C LEU A 403 -3.32 -7.41 0.45
N LEU A 404 -3.14 -6.50 1.40
CA LEU A 404 -1.86 -6.11 1.96
C LEU A 404 -1.65 -6.69 3.37
N PHE A 405 -2.09 -7.93 3.61
CA PHE A 405 -2.13 -8.57 4.94
C PHE A 405 -0.88 -8.36 5.82
N PHE A 406 0.29 -8.26 5.22
CA PHE A 406 1.57 -7.99 5.88
C PHE A 406 1.77 -6.54 6.39
N PHE A 407 1.13 -5.55 5.78
CA PHE A 407 1.40 -4.13 6.01
C PHE A 407 0.63 -3.51 7.19
N GLY A 408 0.36 -4.26 8.27
CA GLY A 408 -0.47 -3.81 9.40
C GLY A 408 0.02 -2.54 10.10
N PRO A 409 1.33 -2.38 10.32
CA PRO A 409 1.89 -1.12 10.80
C PRO A 409 1.55 0.12 9.95
N LEU A 410 1.37 -0.05 8.63
CA LEU A 410 1.17 1.03 7.66
C LEU A 410 -0.32 1.25 7.35
N TYR A 411 -1.10 0.17 7.28
CA TYR A 411 -2.55 0.19 7.11
C TYR A 411 -3.23 -0.40 8.33
N LYS A 412 -3.76 0.46 9.19
CA LYS A 412 -4.66 0.03 10.26
C LYS A 412 -6.08 -0.07 9.74
N ILE A 413 -6.82 -1.03 10.27
CA ILE A 413 -8.27 -1.12 10.09
C ILE A 413 -8.90 -0.28 11.19
N ASP A 414 -9.71 0.70 10.82
CA ASP A 414 -10.38 1.55 11.78
C ASP A 414 -11.84 1.12 11.89
N MET A 415 -12.25 0.60 13.05
CA MET A 415 -13.63 0.19 13.26
C MET A 415 -14.48 1.43 13.56
N LEU A 416 -15.39 1.76 12.65
CA LEU A 416 -16.27 2.93 12.74
C LEU A 416 -17.69 2.49 13.10
N VAL A 417 -18.30 3.23 14.02
CA VAL A 417 -19.71 3.05 14.43
C VAL A 417 -20.41 4.42 14.41
N PRO A 418 -21.76 4.47 14.32
CA PRO A 418 -22.50 5.71 14.53
C PRO A 418 -22.12 6.32 15.88
N ALA A 419 -21.94 7.64 15.92
CA ALA A 419 -21.49 8.32 17.13
C ALA A 419 -22.45 8.10 18.32
N GLU A 420 -23.74 7.91 18.03
CA GLU A 420 -24.80 7.65 19.01
C GLU A 420 -24.70 6.25 19.65
N GLN A 421 -24.15 5.27 18.91
CA GLN A 421 -24.03 3.87 19.35
C GLN A 421 -22.64 3.56 19.93
N LEU A 422 -21.77 4.56 20.08
CA LEU A 422 -20.37 4.36 20.46
C LEU A 422 -20.21 3.69 21.84
N ASP A 423 -21.01 4.10 22.83
CA ASP A 423 -20.88 3.57 24.18
C ASP A 423 -21.37 2.12 24.28
N GLN A 424 -22.48 1.78 23.60
CA GLN A 424 -22.93 0.39 23.44
C GLN A 424 -21.88 -0.47 22.73
N ALA A 425 -21.28 0.04 21.67
CA ALA A 425 -20.23 -0.67 20.93
C ALA A 425 -18.97 -0.94 21.78
N ARG A 426 -18.67 -0.07 22.76
CA ARG A 426 -17.55 -0.27 23.69
C ARG A 426 -17.83 -1.39 24.69
N GLU A 427 -19.07 -1.57 25.12
CA GLU A 427 -19.47 -2.67 25.99
C GLU A 427 -19.28 -4.01 25.28
N VAL A 428 -19.78 -4.13 24.03
CA VAL A 428 -19.59 -5.32 23.19
C VAL A 428 -18.10 -5.62 22.97
N LEU A 429 -17.28 -4.60 22.72
CA LEU A 429 -15.83 -4.77 22.58
C LEU A 429 -15.19 -5.30 23.88
N ALA A 430 -15.58 -4.77 25.04
CA ALA A 430 -15.05 -5.20 26.33
C ALA A 430 -15.44 -6.64 26.66
N GLU A 431 -16.66 -7.06 26.30
CA GLU A 431 -17.12 -8.45 26.44
C GLU A 431 -16.29 -9.40 25.57
N LEU A 432 -16.05 -9.04 24.31
CA LEU A 432 -15.21 -9.84 23.41
C LEU A 432 -13.76 -9.97 23.92
N GLU A 433 -13.18 -8.88 24.44
CA GLU A 433 -11.84 -8.91 25.02
C GLU A 433 -11.75 -9.75 26.30
N THR A 434 -12.80 -9.75 27.13
CA THR A 434 -12.84 -10.50 28.41
C THR A 434 -13.14 -11.99 28.22
N ALA A 435 -13.93 -12.36 27.21
CA ALA A 435 -14.30 -13.74 26.91
C ALA A 435 -13.12 -14.67 26.55
N ARG A 436 -11.88 -14.15 26.44
CA ARG A 436 -10.68 -14.88 25.95
C ARG A 436 -10.83 -15.55 24.59
N GLU A 437 -11.98 -15.41 23.93
CA GLU A 437 -12.19 -15.70 22.50
C GLU A 437 -11.23 -14.90 21.60
N VAL A 438 -10.61 -13.87 22.18
CA VAL A 438 -9.64 -12.96 21.57
C VAL A 438 -8.28 -13.09 22.29
N ARG A 439 -7.86 -14.30 22.64
CA ARG A 439 -6.44 -14.59 22.48
C ARG A 439 -6.31 -15.05 21.04
N VAL A 440 -5.76 -14.18 20.18
CA VAL A 440 -4.65 -14.50 19.28
C VAL A 440 -4.61 -13.57 18.05
N PHE A 441 -3.67 -12.62 18.07
CA PHE A 441 -2.45 -12.60 17.23
C PHE A 441 -1.53 -11.42 17.55
#